data_AF-A0A956S869-F1
#
_entry.id   AF-A0A956S869-F1
#
_cell.length_a   1.000
_cell.length_b   1.000
_cell.length_c   1.000
_cell.angle_alpha   90.00
_cell.angle_beta   90.00
_cell.angle_gamma   90.00
#
_symmetry.space_group_name_H-M   'P 1'
#
loop_
_entity.id
_entity.type
_entity.pdbx_description
1 polymer ?
#
loop_
_entity_poly.entity_id
_entity_poly.type
_entity_poly.pdbx_seq_one_letter_code
_entity_poly.pdbx_strand_id
1 'polypeptide(L)'
;MKAREQEYTDYLNSLFLTYFQPHEFTDYAYYIRKGVENSIPPKALFKNIEETIRLIDNHIRPLFGPTVMLSTYRNVNYNKAVGGAVSSMHLKNNAIDFVCAKGTPQDWYNELLRIRRLGDFKGGVGLYNTFVHVDTRGYNANW
;
A
#
# COMPACT_ATOMS: atom_id res chain seq x y z
N MET A 1 18.23 0.49 11.76
CA MET A 1 17.34 0.55 10.57
C MET A 1 17.79 -0.40 9.47
N LYS A 2 19.05 -0.35 9.02
CA LYS A 2 19.58 -1.17 7.91
C LYS A 2 19.26 -2.68 7.98
N ALA A 3 19.40 -3.31 9.16
CA ALA A 3 19.10 -4.75 9.29
C ALA A 3 17.62 -5.07 9.01
N ARG A 4 16.69 -4.30 9.58
CA ARG A 4 15.25 -4.52 9.40
C ARG A 4 14.78 -4.17 7.99
N GLU A 5 15.40 -3.16 7.37
CA GLU A 5 15.17 -2.86 5.95
C GLU A 5 15.60 -4.05 5.08
N GLN A 6 16.78 -4.62 5.32
CA GLN A 6 17.23 -5.81 4.59
C GLN A 6 16.25 -6.97 4.78
N GLU A 7 15.81 -7.25 6.01
CA GLU A 7 14.81 -8.29 6.27
C GLU A 7 13.49 -8.04 5.50
N TYR A 8 13.06 -6.77 5.39
CA TYR A 8 11.85 -6.44 4.65
C TYR A 8 12.05 -6.54 3.15
N THR A 9 13.20 -6.10 2.63
CA THR A 9 13.61 -6.28 1.24
C THR A 9 13.65 -7.76 0.85
N ASP A 10 14.26 -8.61 1.69
CA ASP A 10 14.32 -10.06 1.48
C ASP A 10 12.91 -10.67 1.47
N TYR A 11 12.04 -10.22 2.38
CA TYR A 11 10.64 -10.64 2.39
C TYR A 11 9.92 -10.24 1.10
N LEU A 12 10.03 -8.99 0.65
CA LEU A 12 9.40 -8.51 -0.58
C LEU A 12 9.93 -9.25 -1.81
N ASN A 13 11.23 -9.54 -1.87
CA ASN A 13 11.82 -10.37 -2.93
C ASN A 13 11.24 -11.79 -2.94
N SER A 14 11.00 -12.38 -1.77
CA SER A 14 10.42 -13.73 -1.65
C SER A 14 8.97 -13.82 -2.16
N LEU A 15 8.30 -12.68 -2.40
CA LEU A 15 6.96 -12.66 -2.96
C LEU A 15 6.94 -12.94 -4.47
N PHE A 16 8.09 -12.86 -5.15
CA PHE A 16 8.23 -13.03 -6.61
C PHE A 16 7.24 -12.15 -7.39
N LEU A 17 7.16 -10.87 -7.03
CA LEU A 17 6.31 -9.89 -7.71
C LEU A 17 6.76 -9.69 -9.15
N THR A 18 5.81 -9.50 -10.05
CA THR A 18 6.07 -9.41 -11.49
C THR A 18 6.68 -8.07 -11.86
N TYR A 19 6.14 -6.98 -11.29
CA TYR A 19 6.48 -5.63 -11.73
C TYR A 19 7.17 -4.79 -10.66
N PHE A 20 6.90 -5.07 -9.38
CA PHE A 20 7.43 -4.27 -8.29
C PHE A 20 8.81 -4.72 -7.84
N GLN A 21 9.66 -3.76 -7.51
CA GLN A 21 10.92 -3.96 -6.80
C GLN A 21 10.76 -3.58 -5.31
N PRO A 22 11.52 -4.18 -4.39
CA PRO A 22 11.40 -3.88 -2.96
C PRO A 22 11.57 -2.40 -2.60
N HIS A 23 12.45 -1.68 -3.31
CA HIS A 23 12.73 -0.28 -3.02
C HIS A 23 11.49 0.63 -3.19
N GLU A 24 10.56 0.26 -4.09
CA GLU A 24 9.28 0.98 -4.27
C GLU A 24 8.41 0.97 -2.99
N PHE A 25 8.71 0.10 -2.02
CA PHE A 25 8.06 0.06 -0.70
C PHE A 25 8.96 0.56 0.42
N THR A 26 10.26 0.27 0.39
CA THR A 26 11.19 0.65 1.48
C THR A 26 11.53 2.13 1.49
N ASP A 27 11.52 2.81 0.34
CA ASP A 27 11.84 4.23 0.25
C ASP A 27 10.90 5.10 1.11
N TYR A 28 9.64 4.70 1.24
CA TYR A 28 8.64 5.40 2.05
C TYR A 28 8.95 5.38 3.57
N ALA A 29 9.81 4.48 4.03
CA ALA A 29 10.27 4.44 5.42
C ALA A 29 11.08 5.68 5.81
N TYR A 30 11.68 6.37 4.83
CA TYR A 30 12.58 7.52 5.05
C TYR A 30 11.89 8.87 4.89
N TYR A 31 10.58 8.87 4.62
CA TYR A 31 9.83 10.11 4.44
C TYR A 31 9.69 10.84 5.78
N ILE A 32 9.84 12.16 5.73
CA ILE A 32 9.72 13.03 6.90
C ILE A 32 8.53 13.97 6.69
N ARG A 33 7.61 13.99 7.65
CA ARG A 33 6.48 14.94 7.67
C ARG A 33 6.45 15.69 8.99
N LYS A 34 6.45 17.03 8.92
CA LYS A 34 6.46 17.91 10.10
C LYS A 34 7.56 17.52 11.11
N GLY A 35 8.75 17.18 10.60
CA GLY A 35 9.89 16.74 11.41
C GLY A 35 9.82 15.32 11.97
N VAL A 36 8.79 14.54 11.63
CA VAL A 36 8.63 13.15 12.06
C VAL A 36 8.98 12.22 10.89
N GLU A 37 9.99 11.37 11.08
CA GLU A 37 10.38 10.33 10.12
C GLU A 37 9.45 9.11 10.23
N ASN A 38 9.19 8.47 9.10
CA ASN A 38 8.54 7.17 9.07
C ASN A 38 9.52 6.05 9.49
N SER A 39 9.16 4.78 9.26
CA SER A 39 10.09 3.67 9.48
C SER A 39 9.70 2.45 8.66
N ILE A 40 10.60 1.48 8.55
CA ILE A 40 10.26 0.13 8.09
C ILE A 40 9.24 -0.51 9.06
N PRO A 41 8.24 -1.27 8.57
CA PRO A 41 7.30 -1.98 9.44
C PRO A 41 7.99 -2.88 10.46
N PRO A 42 7.41 -3.10 11.65
CA PRO A 42 7.77 -4.22 12.51
C PRO A 42 7.69 -5.54 11.74
N LYS A 43 8.65 -6.45 11.96
CA LYS A 43 8.73 -7.76 11.28
C LYS A 43 7.43 -8.58 11.38
N ALA A 44 6.73 -8.49 12.51
CA ALA A 44 5.44 -9.14 12.72
C ALA A 44 4.33 -8.67 11.75
N LEU A 45 4.50 -7.52 11.10
CA LEU A 45 3.55 -6.95 10.14
C LEU A 45 3.97 -7.15 8.68
N PHE A 46 5.12 -7.79 8.40
CA PHE A 46 5.60 -7.97 7.02
C PHE A 46 4.56 -8.68 6.16
N LYS A 47 3.97 -9.77 6.68
CA LYS A 47 2.98 -10.56 5.94
C LYS A 47 1.70 -9.81 5.58
N ASN A 48 1.36 -8.77 6.34
CA ASN A 48 0.07 -8.11 6.19
C ASN A 48 -0.08 -7.36 4.87
N ILE A 49 1.01 -6.98 4.22
CA ILE A 49 0.98 -6.21 2.98
C ILE A 49 0.83 -7.10 1.75
N GLU A 50 1.11 -8.40 1.89
CA GLU A 50 1.29 -9.32 0.77
C GLU A 50 0.09 -9.35 -0.16
N GLU A 51 -1.11 -9.54 0.39
CA GLU A 51 -2.33 -9.58 -0.40
C GLU A 51 -2.58 -8.25 -1.11
N THR A 52 -2.32 -7.12 -0.43
CA THR A 52 -2.48 -5.78 -1.00
C THR A 52 -1.49 -5.51 -2.14
N ILE A 53 -0.23 -5.93 -2.02
CA ILE A 53 0.75 -5.77 -3.09
C ILE A 53 0.41 -6.65 -4.27
N ARG A 54 0.09 -7.93 -4.03
CA ARG A 54 -0.28 -8.87 -5.09
C ARG A 54 -1.52 -8.40 -5.85
N LEU A 55 -2.50 -7.82 -5.16
CA LEU A 55 -3.67 -7.21 -5.78
C LEU A 55 -3.26 -6.14 -6.81
N ILE A 56 -2.36 -5.22 -6.43
CA ILE A 56 -1.91 -4.15 -7.32
C ILE A 56 -1.01 -4.70 -8.44
N ASP A 57 -0.09 -5.62 -8.13
CA ASP A 57 0.82 -6.24 -9.09
C ASP A 57 0.08 -7.02 -10.19
N ASN A 58 -0.99 -7.74 -9.81
CA ASN A 58 -1.70 -8.64 -10.72
C ASN A 58 -2.85 -7.96 -11.46
N HIS A 59 -3.52 -6.96 -10.87
CA HIS A 59 -4.76 -6.40 -11.43
C HIS A 59 -4.64 -4.93 -11.84
N ILE A 60 -3.83 -4.13 -11.15
CA ILE A 60 -3.78 -2.68 -11.37
C ILE A 60 -2.62 -2.29 -12.30
N ARG A 61 -1.40 -2.65 -11.94
CA ARG A 61 -0.19 -2.30 -12.68
C ARG A 61 -0.20 -2.81 -14.15
N PRO A 62 -0.73 -4.01 -14.47
CA PRO A 62 -0.83 -4.47 -15.87
C PRO A 62 -1.77 -3.63 -16.73
N LEU A 63 -2.86 -3.11 -16.14
CA LEU A 63 -3.88 -2.35 -16.86
C LEU A 63 -3.51 -0.88 -17.00
N PHE A 64 -2.97 -0.28 -15.93
CA PHE A 64 -2.74 1.16 -15.84
C PHE A 64 -1.27 1.57 -15.94
N GLY A 65 -0.36 0.60 -16.12
CA GLY A 65 1.08 0.83 -16.27
C GLY A 65 1.79 1.09 -14.94
N PRO A 66 3.01 1.66 -14.98
CA PRO A 66 3.81 1.92 -13.78
C PRO A 66 2.99 2.55 -12.66
N THR A 67 3.08 1.98 -11.46
CA THR A 67 2.29 2.38 -10.29
C THR A 67 3.22 2.86 -9.20
N VAL A 68 3.01 4.08 -8.70
CA VAL A 68 3.80 4.67 -7.61
C VAL A 68 3.07 4.49 -6.29
N MET A 69 3.76 3.92 -5.30
CA MET A 69 3.26 3.77 -3.94
C MET A 69 3.48 5.10 -3.19
N LEU A 70 2.41 5.87 -2.99
CA LEU A 70 2.48 7.15 -2.27
C LEU A 70 2.56 6.96 -0.76
N SER A 71 1.95 5.88 -0.26
CA SER A 71 2.03 5.50 1.15
C SER A 71 1.85 4.00 1.32
N THR A 72 2.67 3.41 2.17
CA THR A 72 2.58 1.99 2.59
C THR A 72 2.44 1.93 4.11
N TYR A 73 3.34 1.27 4.85
CA TYR A 73 3.35 1.32 6.30
C TYR A 73 3.56 2.74 6.83
N ARG A 74 2.86 3.08 7.91
CA ARG A 74 3.12 4.29 8.70
C ARG A 74 3.34 3.88 10.14
N ASN A 75 4.44 4.32 10.76
CA ASN A 75 4.53 4.24 12.21
C ASN A 75 3.52 5.18 12.89
N VAL A 76 3.23 4.97 14.17
CA VAL A 76 2.18 5.70 14.89
C VAL A 76 2.42 7.22 14.88
N ASN A 77 3.66 7.66 15.09
CA ASN A 77 4.01 9.07 15.14
C ASN A 77 3.88 9.73 13.77
N TYR A 78 4.39 9.08 12.73
CA TYR A 78 4.29 9.54 11.35
C TYR A 78 2.83 9.61 10.89
N ASN A 79 2.02 8.57 11.20
CA ASN A 79 0.58 8.56 10.91
C ASN A 79 -0.13 9.75 11.56
N LYS A 80 0.18 10.07 12.82
CA LYS A 80 -0.37 11.26 13.49
C LYS A 80 0.09 12.56 12.81
N ALA A 81 1.36 12.65 12.41
CA ALA A 81 1.90 13.85 11.75
C ALA A 81 1.21 14.16 10.40
N VAL A 82 0.87 13.13 9.63
CA VAL A 82 0.10 13.25 8.37
C VAL A 82 -1.41 13.40 8.58
N GLY A 83 -1.91 13.39 9.83
CA GLY A 83 -3.34 13.48 10.14
C GLY A 83 -4.12 12.18 9.87
N GLY A 84 -3.44 11.04 9.85
CA GLY A 84 -4.07 9.73 9.62
C GLY A 84 -4.94 9.28 10.80
N ALA A 85 -5.96 8.47 10.49
CA ALA A 85 -6.85 7.90 11.49
C ALA A 85 -6.12 6.97 12.47
N VAL A 86 -6.58 6.91 13.72
CA VAL A 86 -6.03 6.02 14.76
C VAL A 86 -6.22 4.55 14.41
N SER A 87 -7.30 4.22 13.69
CA SER A 87 -7.61 2.88 13.20
C SER A 87 -7.13 2.61 11.77
N SER A 88 -6.19 3.41 11.25
CA SER A 88 -5.68 3.30 9.87
C SER A 88 -5.06 1.93 9.58
N MET A 89 -5.35 1.37 8.40
CA MET A 89 -4.73 0.12 7.95
C MET A 89 -3.26 0.27 7.56
N HIS A 90 -2.77 1.50 7.33
CA HIS A 90 -1.34 1.77 7.14
C HIS A 90 -0.52 1.45 8.41
N LEU A 91 -1.11 1.62 9.60
CA LEU A 91 -0.46 1.24 10.87
C LEU A 91 -0.23 -0.27 10.98
N LYS A 92 -0.99 -1.05 10.22
CA LYS A 92 -0.95 -2.52 10.20
C LYS A 92 -0.14 -3.08 9.04
N ASN A 93 0.49 -2.21 8.23
CA ASN A 93 1.14 -2.60 6.97
C ASN A 93 0.19 -3.39 6.06
N ASN A 94 -1.06 -2.97 5.94
CA ASN A 94 -2.09 -3.68 5.16
C ASN A 94 -2.73 -2.78 4.10
N ALA A 95 -2.24 -1.56 3.94
CA ALA A 95 -2.82 -0.56 3.06
C ALA A 95 -1.79 0.14 2.20
N ILE A 96 -2.23 0.51 1.00
CA ILE A 96 -1.45 1.21 0.00
C ILE A 96 -2.29 2.36 -0.57
N ASP A 97 -1.70 3.55 -0.57
CA ASP A 97 -2.18 4.68 -1.38
C ASP A 97 -1.32 4.72 -2.65
N PHE A 98 -1.94 4.76 -3.83
CA PHE A 98 -1.21 4.67 -5.09
C PHE A 98 -1.75 5.59 -6.19
N VAL A 99 -0.87 5.82 -7.18
CA VAL A 99 -1.21 6.40 -8.48
C VAL A 99 -0.63 5.56 -9.60
N CYS A 100 -1.28 5.56 -10.77
CA CYS A 100 -0.78 4.88 -11.96
C CYS A 100 -0.43 5.88 -13.07
N ALA A 101 0.43 5.45 -13.99
CA ALA A 101 0.85 6.25 -15.14
C ALA A 101 -0.29 6.56 -16.13
N LYS A 102 -1.33 5.72 -16.18
CA LYS A 102 -2.49 5.87 -17.07
C LYS A 102 -3.80 5.84 -16.30
N GLY A 103 -4.81 6.49 -16.86
CA GLY A 103 -6.15 6.58 -16.26
C GLY A 103 -6.22 7.63 -15.15
N THR A 104 -7.39 7.71 -14.53
CA THR A 104 -7.72 8.62 -13.44
C THR A 104 -7.92 7.84 -12.13
N PRO A 105 -7.89 8.51 -10.96
CA PRO A 105 -8.29 7.87 -9.70
C PRO A 105 -9.65 7.15 -9.77
N GLN A 106 -10.60 7.69 -10.53
CA GLN A 106 -11.90 7.06 -10.73
C GLN A 106 -11.79 5.73 -11.49
N ASP A 107 -10.90 5.64 -12.48
CA ASP A 107 -10.70 4.41 -13.26
C ASP A 107 -10.09 3.30 -12.39
N TRP A 108 -9.07 3.62 -11.60
CA TRP A 108 -8.42 2.66 -10.70
C TRP A 108 -9.37 2.20 -9.60
N TYR A 109 -10.16 3.13 -9.05
CA TYR A 109 -11.19 2.83 -8.07
C TYR A 109 -12.26 1.89 -8.64
N ASN A 110 -12.75 2.17 -9.85
CA ASN A 110 -13.74 1.33 -10.52
C ASN A 110 -13.21 -0.09 -10.77
N GLU A 111 -11.93 -0.23 -11.14
CA GLU A 111 -11.29 -1.53 -11.33
C GLU A 111 -11.17 -2.30 -10.01
N LEU A 112 -10.72 -1.65 -8.93
CA LEU A 112 -10.70 -2.26 -7.59
C LEU A 112 -12.10 -2.72 -7.17
N LEU A 113 -13.13 -1.92 -7.39
CA LEU A 113 -14.50 -2.33 -7.11
C LEU A 113 -14.94 -3.51 -7.98
N ARG A 114 -14.52 -3.56 -9.25
CA ARG A 114 -14.84 -4.66 -10.17
C ARG A 114 -14.24 -5.97 -9.69
N ILE A 115 -12.94 -6.02 -9.43
CA ILE A 115 -12.25 -7.25 -8.97
C ILE A 115 -12.70 -7.66 -7.56
N ARG A 116 -13.02 -6.70 -6.68
CA ARG A 116 -13.63 -7.00 -5.38
C ARG A 116 -15.01 -7.66 -5.52
N ARG A 117 -15.83 -7.21 -6.48
CA ARG A 117 -17.14 -7.84 -6.78
C ARG A 117 -16.99 -9.24 -7.35
N LEU A 118 -15.91 -9.53 -8.07
CA LEU A 118 -15.59 -10.87 -8.56
C LEU A 118 -15.08 -11.81 -7.44
N GLY A 119 -14.74 -11.26 -6.28
CA GLY A 119 -14.29 -12.03 -5.12
C GLY A 119 -12.78 -12.16 -5.02
N ASP A 120 -12.01 -11.41 -5.82
CA ASP A 120 -10.54 -11.49 -5.84
C ASP A 120 -9.89 -11.02 -4.53
N PHE A 121 -10.58 -10.16 -3.77
CA PHE A 121 -10.14 -9.75 -2.43
C PHE A 121 -11.31 -9.28 -1.56
N LYS A 122 -11.06 -9.10 -0.25
CA LYS A 122 -11.96 -8.41 0.68
C LYS A 122 -11.22 -7.29 1.42
N GLY A 123 -11.72 -6.07 1.31
CA GLY A 123 -11.05 -4.95 1.96
C GLY A 123 -11.60 -3.56 1.63
N GLY A 124 -10.90 -2.56 2.14
CA GLY A 124 -11.22 -1.15 1.95
C GLY A 124 -10.79 -0.62 0.58
N VAL A 125 -11.63 0.22 -0.03
CA VAL A 125 -11.27 1.01 -1.22
C VAL A 125 -11.70 2.45 -0.99
N GLY A 126 -10.75 3.39 -1.03
CA GLY A 126 -11.00 4.81 -0.83
C GLY A 126 -10.67 5.64 -2.06
N LEU A 127 -11.58 6.50 -2.50
CA LEU A 127 -11.34 7.40 -3.64
C LEU A 127 -10.93 8.79 -3.16
N TYR A 128 -9.77 9.26 -3.62
CA TYR A 128 -9.31 10.63 -3.40
C TYR A 128 -9.12 11.35 -4.72
N ASN A 129 -9.09 12.69 -4.67
CA ASN A 129 -8.94 13.54 -5.86
C ASN A 129 -7.65 13.25 -6.65
N THR A 130 -6.60 12.77 -5.97
CA THR A 130 -5.27 12.62 -6.56
C THR A 130 -4.69 11.21 -6.46
N PHE A 131 -5.34 10.29 -5.75
CA PHE A 131 -4.86 8.92 -5.55
C PHE A 131 -6.01 7.99 -5.16
N VAL A 132 -5.73 6.68 -5.12
CA VAL A 132 -6.67 5.68 -4.59
C VAL A 132 -6.03 4.95 -3.43
N HIS A 133 -6.83 4.69 -2.40
CA HIS A 133 -6.50 3.85 -1.27
C HIS A 133 -7.04 2.44 -1.48
N VAL A 134 -6.23 1.44 -1.14
CA VAL A 134 -6.69 0.06 -1.02
C VAL A 134 -6.05 -0.63 0.17
N ASP A 135 -6.82 -1.49 0.83
CA ASP A 135 -6.33 -2.40 1.86
C ASP A 135 -7.05 -3.75 1.77
N THR A 136 -6.52 -4.76 2.46
CA THR A 136 -7.07 -6.13 2.49
C THR A 136 -7.46 -6.55 3.91
N ARG A 137 -8.21 -5.69 4.61
CA ARG A 137 -8.61 -5.89 6.03
C ARG A 137 -9.58 -7.06 6.29
N GLY A 138 -9.95 -7.83 5.27
CA GLY A 138 -10.81 -9.02 5.38
C GLY A 138 -12.31 -8.75 5.30
N TYR A 139 -12.74 -7.49 5.22
CA TYR A 139 -14.14 -7.10 5.00
C TYR A 139 -14.23 -5.83 4.15
N ASN A 140 -15.34 -5.70 3.41
CA ASN A 140 -15.51 -4.59 2.47
C ASN A 140 -15.84 -3.30 3.21
N ALA A 141 -15.13 -2.23 2.87
CA ALA A 141 -15.41 -0.86 3.28
C ALA A 141 -15.14 0.09 2.12
N ASN A 142 -15.88 1.19 2.03
CA ASN A 142 -15.66 2.25 1.04
C ASN A 142 -15.71 3.61 1.73
N TRP A 143 -14.93 4.57 1.28
CA TRP A 143 -15.00 5.97 1.69
C TRP A 143 -14.40 6.91 0.65
#